data_AF-A0A139DML2-F1
#
_entry.id   AF-A0A139DML2-F1
#
_cell.length_a   1.000
_cell.length_b   1.000
_cell.length_c   1.000
_cell.angle_alpha   90.00
_cell.angle_beta   90.00
_cell.angle_gamma   90.00
#
_symmetry.space_group_name_H-M   'P 1'
#
loop_
_entity.id
_entity.type
_entity.pdbx_description
1 polymer ?
#
loop_
_entity_poly.entity_id
_entity_poly.type
_entity_poly.pdbx_seq_one_letter_code
_entity_poly.pdbx_strand_id
1 'polypeptide(L)'
;MNFPENLPGGWEFTDPFEPSALAKGQVWRKCGPSDAIEIIRVMQPGHPEFDGGLPGISVRSSQIGSRAVTWRKYTWFMPGTEQQLMKRLEADGYARAK
;
A
#
# COMPACT_ATOMS: atom_id res chain seq x y z
N MET A 1 6.76 -16.84 -20.29
CA MET A 1 5.55 -16.96 -19.43
C MET A 1 4.95 -15.57 -19.39
N ASN A 2 3.89 -15.31 -20.14
CA ASN A 2 3.32 -13.97 -20.27
C ASN A 2 2.47 -13.68 -19.04
N PHE A 3 3.09 -12.95 -18.13
CA PHE A 3 2.47 -12.37 -16.95
C PHE A 3 1.53 -11.24 -17.41
N PRO A 4 0.24 -11.20 -16.99
CA PRO A 4 -0.66 -10.08 -17.31
C PRO A 4 -0.05 -8.72 -16.97
N GLU A 5 -0.27 -7.72 -17.83
CA GLU A 5 0.28 -6.35 -17.70
C GLU A 5 -0.13 -5.63 -16.40
N ASN A 6 -1.12 -6.17 -15.69
CA ASN A 6 -1.57 -5.70 -14.37
C ASN A 6 -0.85 -6.38 -13.19
N LEU A 7 0.31 -6.99 -13.42
CA LEU A 7 1.11 -7.58 -12.35
C LEU A 7 2.11 -6.57 -11.77
N PRO A 8 2.34 -6.57 -10.45
CA PRO A 8 3.43 -5.85 -9.79
C PRO A 8 4.81 -6.48 -10.07
N GLY A 9 5.00 -6.98 -11.29
CA GLY A 9 6.26 -7.45 -11.88
C GLY A 9 6.64 -6.70 -13.17
N GLY A 10 5.76 -5.82 -13.68
CA GLY A 10 6.06 -4.89 -14.78
C GLY A 10 6.29 -3.44 -14.31
N TRP A 11 6.31 -3.20 -12.99
CA TRP A 11 6.46 -1.85 -12.44
C TRP A 11 7.94 -1.60 -12.20
N GLU A 12 8.55 -0.80 -13.06
CA GLU A 12 9.89 -0.28 -12.83
C GLU A 12 9.89 0.52 -11.53
N PHE A 13 10.83 0.22 -10.63
CA PHE A 13 11.14 1.04 -9.46
C PHE A 13 11.67 2.38 -9.97
N THR A 14 10.76 3.30 -10.27
CA THR A 14 11.12 4.56 -10.94
C THR A 14 11.56 5.63 -9.94
N ASP A 15 11.19 5.52 -8.66
CA ASP A 15 11.49 6.55 -7.67
C ASP A 15 11.87 5.99 -6.28
N PRO A 16 12.83 6.63 -5.57
CA PRO A 16 13.05 6.40 -4.14
C PRO A 16 11.81 6.78 -3.33
N PHE A 17 11.70 6.29 -2.10
CA PHE A 17 10.58 6.61 -1.20
C PHE A 17 10.32 8.13 -1.16
N GLU A 18 9.11 8.55 -1.55
CA GLU A 18 8.67 9.94 -1.51
C GLU A 18 7.45 10.05 -0.58
N PRO A 19 7.55 10.83 0.52
CA PRO A 19 6.42 11.10 1.38
C PRO A 19 5.25 11.69 0.58
N SER A 20 4.09 11.06 0.66
CA SER A 20 2.89 11.47 -0.07
C SER A 20 1.70 11.51 0.87
N ALA A 21 0.79 12.47 0.70
CA ALA A 21 -0.47 12.47 1.45
C ALA A 21 -1.21 11.14 1.24
N LEU A 22 -1.74 10.56 2.32
CA LEU A 22 -2.42 9.26 2.26
C LEU A 22 -3.73 9.39 1.47
N ALA A 23 -3.92 8.53 0.48
CA ALA A 23 -5.15 8.52 -0.31
C ALA A 23 -5.63 7.08 -0.59
N LYS A 24 -6.95 6.94 -0.63
CA LYS A 24 -7.60 5.69 -1.03
C LYS A 24 -7.22 5.31 -2.47
N GLY A 25 -6.95 4.03 -2.69
CA GLY A 25 -6.49 3.49 -3.96
C GLY A 25 -4.98 3.62 -4.19
N GLN A 26 -4.23 4.28 -3.29
CA GLN A 26 -2.77 4.29 -3.38
C GLN A 26 -2.19 2.90 -3.16
N VAL A 27 -1.22 2.55 -3.99
CA VAL A 27 -0.48 1.29 -3.90
C VAL A 27 0.95 1.57 -3.49
N TRP A 28 1.43 0.81 -2.50
CA TRP A 28 2.79 0.86 -1.99
C TRP A 28 3.43 -0.51 -2.16
N ARG A 29 4.62 -0.57 -2.76
CA ARG A 29 5.35 -1.80 -3.05
C ARG A 29 6.58 -1.91 -2.16
N LYS A 30 6.77 -3.05 -1.52
CA LYS A 30 8.00 -3.34 -0.78
C LYS A 30 9.16 -3.51 -1.77
N CYS A 31 10.33 -2.93 -1.48
CA CYS A 31 11.59 -3.03 -2.24
C CYS A 31 12.23 -4.43 -2.16
N GLY A 32 11.39 -5.48 -2.25
CA GLY A 32 11.73 -6.89 -2.22
C GLY A 32 10.73 -7.70 -3.08
N PRO A 33 10.90 -9.02 -3.19
CA PRO A 33 10.38 -9.77 -4.33
C PRO A 33 8.86 -9.95 -4.43
N SER A 34 8.01 -9.54 -3.47
CA SER A 34 6.63 -10.08 -3.53
C SER A 34 5.44 -9.33 -2.93
N ASP A 35 5.60 -8.26 -2.17
CA ASP A 35 4.46 -7.69 -1.45
C ASP A 35 4.18 -6.24 -1.83
N ALA A 36 2.98 -6.00 -2.32
CA ALA A 36 2.37 -4.69 -2.44
C ALA A 36 1.20 -4.59 -1.46
N ILE A 37 0.92 -3.38 -1.01
CA ILE A 37 -0.26 -3.04 -0.23
C ILE A 37 -1.05 -1.94 -0.95
N GLU A 38 -2.36 -2.01 -0.88
CA GLU A 38 -3.25 -0.97 -1.38
C GLU A 38 -4.04 -0.38 -0.21
N ILE A 39 -4.12 0.95 -0.17
CA ILE A 39 -4.90 1.69 0.81
C ILE A 39 -6.37 1.63 0.41
N ILE A 40 -7.16 0.92 1.20
CA ILE A 40 -8.60 0.76 0.98
C ILE A 40 -9.40 1.86 1.68
N ARG A 41 -8.91 2.34 2.83
CA ARG A 41 -9.53 3.46 3.56
C ARG A 41 -8.48 4.28 4.28
N VAL A 42 -8.69 5.59 4.34
CA VAL A 42 -7.87 6.51 5.13
C VAL A 42 -8.67 7.03 6.31
N MET A 43 -8.37 6.53 7.50
CA MET A 43 -9.04 6.93 8.75
C MET A 43 -8.15 7.95 9.48
N GLN A 44 -7.80 9.05 8.82
CA GLN A 44 -7.03 10.16 9.42
C GLN A 44 -7.94 11.37 9.64
N PRO A 45 -7.71 12.18 10.69
CA PRO A 45 -8.40 13.45 10.87
C PRO A 45 -8.30 14.31 9.59
N GLY A 46 -9.44 14.77 9.08
CA GLY A 46 -9.52 15.52 7.83
C GLY A 46 -9.88 14.68 6.59
N HIS A 47 -9.98 13.36 6.70
CA HIS A 47 -10.47 12.49 5.64
C HIS A 47 -11.96 12.13 5.81
N PRO A 48 -12.71 11.93 4.71
CA PRO A 48 -14.14 11.62 4.76
C PRO A 48 -14.46 10.25 5.38
N GLU A 49 -13.48 9.35 5.47
CA GLU A 49 -13.63 8.02 6.08
C GLU A 49 -13.26 8.01 7.57
N PHE A 50 -12.93 9.16 8.16
CA PHE A 50 -12.61 9.28 9.59
C PHE A 50 -13.89 9.37 10.42
N ASP A 51 -14.08 8.40 11.32
CA ASP A 51 -15.25 8.25 12.17
C ASP A 51 -15.06 8.81 13.60
N GLY A 52 -13.93 9.47 13.87
CA GLY A 52 -13.54 9.92 15.21
C GLY A 52 -12.85 8.85 16.05
N GLY A 53 -12.60 7.66 15.49
CA GLY A 53 -11.91 6.56 16.14
C GLY A 53 -10.37 6.65 16.08
N LEU A 54 -9.72 5.49 16.18
CA LEU A 54 -8.26 5.38 16.17
C LEU A 54 -7.72 5.75 14.77
N PRO A 55 -6.85 6.77 14.64
CA PRO A 55 -6.31 7.15 13.36
C PRO A 55 -5.45 6.05 12.73
N GLY A 56 -5.56 5.89 11.41
CA GLY A 56 -4.75 4.95 10.66
C GLY A 56 -5.18 4.78 9.20
N ILE A 57 -4.77 3.66 8.60
CA ILE A 57 -5.19 3.24 7.25
C ILE A 57 -5.61 1.77 7.25
N SER A 58 -6.64 1.44 6.49
CA SER A 58 -6.97 0.05 6.17
C SER A 58 -6.31 -0.32 4.85
N VAL A 59 -5.55 -1.41 4.84
CA VAL A 59 -4.88 -1.89 3.62
C VAL A 59 -5.23 -3.33 3.29
N ARG A 60 -5.08 -3.70 2.03
CA ARG A 60 -4.99 -5.11 1.61
C ARG A 60 -3.63 -5.38 1.02
N SER A 61 -3.08 -6.56 1.24
CA SER A 61 -1.83 -6.99 0.59
C SER A 61 -2.09 -7.80 -0.68
N SER A 62 -1.11 -7.82 -1.56
CA SER A 62 -1.09 -8.74 -2.70
C SER A 62 -0.73 -10.16 -2.26
N GLN A 63 -1.06 -11.12 -3.12
CA GLN A 63 -0.60 -12.50 -3.03
C GLN A 63 -0.04 -12.88 -4.40
N ILE A 64 1.23 -13.27 -4.44
CA ILE A 64 1.87 -13.77 -5.66
C ILE A 64 1.61 -15.27 -5.77
N GLY A 65 0.82 -15.67 -6.76
CA GLY A 65 0.66 -17.04 -7.19
C GLY A 65 1.59 -17.40 -8.34
N SER A 66 1.63 -18.67 -8.72
CA SER A 66 2.50 -19.19 -9.79
C SER A 66 2.18 -18.66 -11.20
N ARG A 67 1.00 -18.06 -11.40
CA ARG A 67 0.53 -17.57 -12.71
C ARG A 67 0.00 -16.13 -12.71
N ALA A 68 -0.28 -15.57 -11.53
CA ALA A 68 -0.83 -14.23 -11.38
C ALA A 68 -0.59 -13.71 -9.95
N VAL A 69 -0.62 -12.39 -9.80
CA VAL A 69 -0.73 -11.67 -8.54
C VAL A 69 -2.19 -11.27 -8.37
N THR A 70 -2.72 -11.54 -7.18
CA THR A 70 -4.10 -11.20 -6.82
C THR A 70 -4.11 -10.39 -5.54
N TRP A 71 -5.12 -9.57 -5.34
CA TRP A 71 -5.34 -8.90 -4.06
C TRP A 71 -5.95 -9.88 -3.06
N ARG A 72 -5.43 -9.89 -1.83
CA ARG A 72 -6.06 -10.66 -0.76
C ARG A 72 -7.44 -10.11 -0.46
N LYS A 73 -8.38 -11.01 -0.16
CA LYS A 73 -9.75 -10.66 0.23
C LYS A 73 -9.80 -9.91 1.56
N TYR A 74 -8.86 -10.21 2.45
CA TYR A 74 -8.81 -9.64 3.80
C TYR A 74 -8.06 -8.32 3.81
N THR A 75 -8.62 -7.36 4.54
CA THR A 75 -7.96 -6.10 4.87
C THR A 75 -7.48 -6.15 6.31
N TRP A 76 -6.45 -5.38 6.61
CA TRP A 76 -5.94 -5.21 7.95
C TRP A 76 -5.66 -3.73 8.22
N PHE A 77 -5.69 -3.35 9.49
CA PHE A 77 -5.60 -1.97 9.92
C PHE A 77 -4.18 -1.63 10.39
N MET A 78 -3.64 -0.53 9.90
CA MET A 78 -2.42 0.08 10.38
C MET A 78 -2.75 1.32 11.22
N PRO A 79 -2.63 1.24 12.55
CA PRO A 79 -2.80 2.40 13.40
C PRO A 79 -1.60 3.35 13.27
N GLY A 80 -1.87 4.64 13.39
CA GLY A 80 -0.85 5.69 13.42
C GLY A 80 -1.31 6.97 12.75
N THR A 81 -0.66 8.08 13.11
CA THR A 81 -0.76 9.33 12.36
C THR A 81 -0.11 9.20 10.98
N GLU A 82 -0.43 10.09 10.05
CA GLU A 82 0.19 10.11 8.72
C GLU A 82 1.73 10.07 8.79
N GLN A 83 2.35 10.84 9.67
CA GLN A 83 3.81 10.83 9.86
C GLN A 83 4.35 9.47 10.33
N GLN A 84 3.65 8.81 11.25
CA GLN A 84 4.04 7.48 11.74
C GLN A 84 3.86 6.42 10.65
N LEU A 85 2.80 6.52 9.86
CA LEU A 85 2.55 5.62 8.74
C LEU A 85 3.62 5.79 7.65
N MET A 86 4.00 7.02 7.31
CA MET A 86 5.09 7.29 6.36
C MET A 86 6.41 6.70 6.84
N LYS A 87 6.80 6.96 8.10
CA LYS A 87 8.02 6.36 8.68
C LYS A 87 7.98 4.83 8.69
N ARG A 88 6.82 4.25 8.94
CA ARG A 88 6.64 2.80 8.89
C ARG A 88 6.80 2.26 7.48
N LEU A 89 6.17 2.91 6.49
CA LEU A 89 6.30 2.53 5.09
C LEU A 89 7.75 2.62 4.63
N GLU A 90 8.46 3.68 4.99
CA GLU A 90 9.90 3.85 4.73
C GLU A 90 10.73 2.74 5.40
N ALA A 91 10.53 2.49 6.70
CA ALA A 91 11.28 1.50 7.46
C ALA A 91 11.04 0.07 6.99
N ASP A 92 9.80 -0.25 6.58
CA ASP A 92 9.45 -1.53 5.99
C ASP A 92 9.91 -1.66 4.53
N GLY A 93 10.48 -0.59 3.96
CA GLY A 93 11.04 -0.53 2.61
C GLY A 93 9.96 -0.45 1.53
N TYR A 94 8.80 0.13 1.81
CA TYR A 94 7.80 0.42 0.80
C TYR A 94 8.14 1.67 0.00
N ALA A 95 7.85 1.65 -1.30
CA ALA A 95 7.87 2.80 -2.18
C ALA A 95 6.51 2.92 -2.89
N ARG A 96 6.11 4.13 -3.27
CA ARG A 96 4.84 4.35 -3.96
C ARG A 96 4.90 3.76 -5.38
N ALA A 97 3.87 3.03 -5.77
CA ALA A 97 3.71 2.60 -7.16
C ALA A 97 3.00 3.70 -7.97
N LYS A 98 3.45 3.91 -9.20
CA LYS A 98 2.80 4.80 -10.19
C LYS A 98 1.74 4.05 -10.98
#